data_AF-A0A381RPT9-F1
#
_entry.id   AF-A0A381RPT9-F1
#
_cell.length_a   1.000
_cell.length_b   1.000
_cell.length_c   1.000
_cell.angle_alpha   90.00
_cell.angle_beta   90.00
_cell.angle_gamma   90.00
#
_symmetry.space_group_name_H-M   'P 1'
#
loop_
_entity.id
_entity.type
_entity.pdbx_description
1 polymer ?
#
loop_
_entity_poly.entity_id
_entity_poly.type
_entity_poly.pdbx_seq_one_letter_code
_entity_poly.pdbx_strand_id
1 'polypeptide(L)'
;MGEGSFECSGSFDGKIDISGDVIIGQSGTAEAELKARSINIDGRLHGDATGTEKVQVGASGHVEGNLRAPAVQFIEGAFFEGNVEMRRPEHVGSEGDSKSNDEAVGEPSGEEAKNDVNSDDSS
;
A
#
# COMPACT_ATOMS: atom_id res chain seq x y z
N MET A 1 -15.20 -4.09 23.52
CA MET A 1 -15.59 -4.19 22.10
C MET A 1 -16.98 -3.60 22.00
N GLY A 2 -17.12 -2.47 21.30
CA GLY A 2 -18.43 -1.87 21.05
C GLY A 2 -19.09 -2.55 19.86
N GLU A 3 -20.33 -2.97 20.01
CA GLU A 3 -21.20 -3.38 18.91
C GLU A 3 -21.83 -2.11 18.31
N GLY A 4 -21.14 -1.46 17.39
CA GLY A 4 -21.63 -0.22 16.80
C GLY A 4 -20.79 0.24 15.61
N SER A 5 -21.38 1.08 14.78
CA SER A 5 -20.67 1.84 13.74
C SER A 5 -20.15 3.15 14.32
N PHE A 6 -18.96 3.57 13.92
CA PHE A 6 -18.39 4.85 14.29
C PHE A 6 -18.24 5.74 13.06
N GLU A 7 -18.74 6.96 13.13
CA GLU A 7 -18.62 7.95 12.06
C GLU A 7 -17.92 9.21 12.60
N CYS A 8 -16.92 9.69 11.86
CA CYS A 8 -16.15 10.88 12.20
C CYS A 8 -16.34 11.96 11.13
N SER A 9 -16.96 13.08 11.52
CA SER A 9 -17.16 14.25 10.65
C SER A 9 -16.37 15.49 11.11
N GLY A 10 -15.46 15.33 12.08
CA GLY A 10 -14.62 16.39 12.64
C GLY A 10 -13.21 15.90 12.92
N SER A 11 -12.52 16.51 13.90
CA SER A 11 -11.19 16.06 14.32
C SER A 11 -11.29 15.01 15.43
N PHE A 12 -10.60 13.88 15.27
CA PHE A 12 -10.49 12.84 16.29
C PHE A 12 -9.03 12.44 16.49
N ASP A 13 -8.60 12.34 17.74
CA ASP A 13 -7.30 11.82 18.14
C ASP A 13 -7.49 10.63 19.09
N GLY A 14 -6.73 9.57 18.90
CA GLY A 14 -6.69 8.43 19.82
C GLY A 14 -6.75 7.06 19.16
N LYS A 15 -7.61 6.18 19.68
CA LYS A 15 -7.70 4.79 19.22
C LYS A 15 -9.14 4.33 19.15
N ILE A 16 -9.50 3.68 18.05
CA ILE A 16 -10.82 3.11 17.81
C ILE A 16 -10.67 1.59 17.67
N ASP A 17 -11.43 0.84 18.46
CA ASP A 17 -11.48 -0.62 18.42
C ASP A 17 -12.94 -1.08 18.51
N ILE A 18 -13.54 -1.29 17.33
CA ILE A 18 -14.92 -1.71 17.18
C ILE A 18 -15.02 -2.91 16.25
N SER A 19 -16.00 -3.79 16.47
CA SER A 19 -16.25 -4.93 15.59
C SER A 19 -17.16 -4.58 14.41
N GLY A 20 -17.59 -3.31 14.32
CA GLY A 20 -18.47 -2.79 13.29
C GLY A 20 -17.73 -2.02 12.20
N ASP A 21 -18.40 -1.02 11.65
CA ASP A 21 -17.89 -0.25 10.51
C ASP A 21 -17.44 1.15 10.96
N VAL A 22 -16.31 1.62 10.44
CA VAL A 22 -15.78 2.97 10.67
C VAL A 22 -15.88 3.78 9.39
N ILE A 23 -16.41 5.00 9.50
CA ILE A 23 -16.52 5.95 8.39
C ILE A 23 -15.84 7.26 8.80
N ILE A 24 -14.85 7.69 8.04
CA ILE A 24 -14.28 9.03 8.13
C ILE A 24 -14.90 9.86 7.01
N GLY A 25 -15.79 10.78 7.35
CA GLY A 25 -16.44 11.65 6.37
C GLY A 25 -15.45 12.63 5.73
N GLN A 26 -15.88 13.33 4.68
CA GLN A 26 -15.02 14.24 3.90
C GLN A 26 -14.37 15.37 4.72
N SER A 27 -15.07 15.86 5.74
CA SER A 27 -14.54 16.87 6.69
C SER A 27 -13.88 16.25 7.93
N GLY A 28 -13.82 14.92 8.01
CA GLY A 28 -13.21 14.18 9.09
C GLY A 28 -11.69 14.20 8.98
N THR A 29 -11.01 14.45 10.10
CA THR A 29 -9.56 14.29 10.25
C THR A 29 -9.33 13.39 11.46
N ALA A 30 -8.72 12.23 11.24
CA ALA A 30 -8.42 11.27 12.29
C ALA A 30 -6.91 11.11 12.44
N GLU A 31 -6.37 11.40 13.62
CA GLU A 31 -5.00 11.10 14.01
C GLU A 31 -5.06 9.92 14.99
N ALA A 32 -5.16 8.69 14.48
CA ALA A 32 -5.55 7.56 15.31
C ALA A 32 -5.20 6.18 14.75
N GLU A 33 -5.12 5.19 15.67
CA GLU A 33 -5.13 3.77 15.31
C GLU A 33 -6.58 3.27 15.18
N LEU A 34 -6.99 2.92 13.97
CA LEU A 34 -8.33 2.42 13.67
C LEU A 34 -8.34 0.89 13.55
N LYS A 35 -9.19 0.22 14.32
CA LYS A 35 -9.49 -1.21 14.18
C LYS A 35 -10.98 -1.40 14.00
N ALA A 36 -11.34 -1.94 12.84
CA ALA A 36 -12.73 -2.16 12.46
C ALA A 36 -12.90 -3.35 11.54
N ARG A 37 -14.15 -3.73 11.30
CA ARG A 37 -14.48 -4.73 10.28
C ARG A 37 -14.33 -4.16 8.87
N SER A 38 -15.05 -3.07 8.61
CA SER A 38 -14.93 -2.28 7.38
C SER A 38 -14.54 -0.85 7.72
N ILE A 39 -13.56 -0.28 7.00
CA ILE A 39 -13.15 1.11 7.15
C ILE A 39 -13.38 1.84 5.83
N ASN A 40 -14.12 2.95 5.85
CA ASN A 40 -14.27 3.84 4.70
C ASN A 40 -13.68 5.23 5.03
N ILE A 41 -12.78 5.71 4.18
CA ILE A 41 -12.01 6.94 4.40
C ILE A 41 -12.31 7.92 3.27
N ASP A 42 -13.23 8.84 3.49
CA ASP A 42 -13.52 9.94 2.55
C ASP A 42 -12.82 11.26 2.96
N GLY A 43 -12.25 11.33 4.17
CA GLY A 43 -11.52 12.48 4.72
C GLY A 43 -10.01 12.26 4.85
N ARG A 44 -9.41 12.80 5.92
CA ARG A 44 -7.98 12.66 6.25
C ARG A 44 -7.76 11.66 7.38
N LEU A 45 -6.85 10.72 7.17
CA LEU A 45 -6.38 9.78 8.19
C LEU A 45 -4.87 9.88 8.30
N HIS A 46 -4.37 10.17 9.50
CA HIS A 46 -2.96 10.07 9.85
C HIS A 46 -2.80 8.97 10.91
N GLY A 47 -2.14 7.86 10.58
CA GLY A 47 -1.96 6.73 11.49
C GLY A 47 -2.22 5.36 10.86
N ASP A 48 -2.47 4.36 11.70
CA ASP A 48 -2.63 2.97 11.28
C ASP A 48 -4.11 2.58 11.17
N ALA A 49 -4.52 2.01 10.03
CA ALA A 49 -5.87 1.47 9.84
C ALA A 49 -5.83 -0.04 9.61
N THR A 50 -6.51 -0.79 10.46
CA THR A 50 -6.63 -2.26 10.38
C THR A 50 -8.08 -2.66 10.16
N GLY A 51 -8.39 -3.14 8.96
CA GLY A 51 -9.69 -3.70 8.60
C GLY A 51 -9.66 -5.23 8.62
N THR A 52 -10.62 -5.89 9.28
CA THR A 52 -10.68 -7.37 9.26
C THR A 52 -11.34 -7.93 8.00
N GLU A 53 -12.15 -7.14 7.29
CA GLU A 53 -12.75 -7.52 6.00
C GLU A 53 -12.20 -6.68 4.86
N LYS A 54 -12.37 -5.35 4.94
CA LYS A 54 -11.97 -4.44 3.87
C LYS A 54 -11.64 -3.02 4.36
N VAL A 55 -10.79 -2.34 3.61
CA VAL A 55 -10.52 -0.90 3.74
C VAL A 55 -10.79 -0.23 2.40
N GLN A 56 -11.56 0.85 2.40
CA GLN A 56 -11.89 1.64 1.23
C GLN A 56 -11.42 3.08 1.44
N VAL A 57 -10.67 3.60 0.48
CA VAL A 57 -10.27 5.00 0.42
C VAL A 57 -11.07 5.67 -0.69
N GLY A 58 -11.92 6.63 -0.31
CA GLY A 58 -12.80 7.35 -1.20
C GLY A 58 -12.07 8.38 -2.08
N ALA A 59 -12.81 9.02 -2.98
CA ALA A 59 -12.26 9.95 -3.98
C ALA A 59 -11.54 11.17 -3.36
N SER A 60 -11.94 11.59 -2.15
CA SER A 60 -11.29 12.67 -1.39
C SER A 60 -10.42 12.15 -0.24
N GLY A 61 -10.32 10.83 -0.08
CA GLY A 61 -9.59 10.19 0.99
C GLY A 61 -8.09 10.49 0.90
N HIS A 62 -7.52 10.99 1.98
CA HIS A 62 -6.08 11.20 2.17
C HIS A 62 -5.63 10.36 3.35
N VAL A 63 -4.72 9.44 3.10
CA VAL A 63 -4.21 8.54 4.14
C VAL A 63 -2.69 8.65 4.20
N GLU A 64 -2.19 8.99 5.38
CA GLU A 64 -0.77 9.02 5.71
C GLU A 64 -0.51 8.00 6.83
N GLY A 65 0.06 6.84 6.49
CA GLY A 65 0.35 5.80 7.48
C GLY A 65 0.22 4.37 6.92
N ASN A 66 -0.09 3.42 7.80
CA ASN A 66 -0.09 2.00 7.42
C ASN A 66 -1.52 1.43 7.34
N LEU A 67 -1.85 0.80 6.23
CA LEU A 67 -3.12 0.09 6.03
C LEU A 67 -2.93 -1.41 6.10
N ARG A 68 -3.76 -2.11 6.87
CA ARG A 68 -3.74 -3.58 6.99
C ARG A 68 -5.14 -4.14 6.79
N ALA A 69 -5.35 -4.92 5.74
CA ALA A 69 -6.66 -5.56 5.50
C ALA A 69 -6.56 -6.71 4.49
N PRO A 70 -7.53 -7.64 4.45
CA PRO A 70 -7.60 -8.65 3.39
C PRO A 70 -7.84 -8.05 2.01
N ALA A 71 -8.64 -6.99 1.95
CA ALA A 71 -9.01 -6.28 0.74
C ALA A 71 -8.87 -4.77 0.94
N VAL A 72 -8.21 -4.10 0.00
CA VAL A 72 -8.08 -2.63 -0.02
C VAL A 72 -8.60 -2.11 -1.35
N GLN A 73 -9.45 -1.09 -1.33
CA GLN A 73 -10.01 -0.43 -2.51
C GLN A 73 -9.66 1.05 -2.50
N PHE A 74 -9.18 1.55 -3.62
CA PHE A 74 -8.93 2.97 -3.84
C PHE A 74 -9.90 3.47 -4.92
N ILE A 75 -10.67 4.51 -4.60
CA ILE A 75 -11.52 5.20 -5.56
C ILE A 75 -10.66 6.25 -6.30
N GLU A 76 -11.02 6.54 -7.55
CA GLU A 76 -10.39 7.60 -8.33
C GLU A 76 -10.33 8.92 -7.55
N GLY A 77 -9.12 9.48 -7.42
CA GLY A 77 -8.86 10.70 -6.63
C GLY A 77 -8.29 10.45 -5.23
N ALA A 78 -8.31 9.21 -4.73
CA ALA A 78 -7.71 8.85 -3.45
C ALA A 78 -6.19 9.15 -3.43
N PHE A 79 -5.72 9.70 -2.31
CA PHE A 79 -4.31 9.89 -2.02
C PHE A 79 -3.89 8.99 -0.85
N PHE A 80 -2.83 8.22 -1.04
CA PHE A 80 -2.28 7.33 -0.03
C PHE A 80 -0.76 7.44 0.00
N GLU A 81 -0.22 7.64 1.20
CA GLU A 81 1.21 7.69 1.48
C GLU A 81 1.54 6.79 2.69
N GLY A 82 2.35 5.76 2.47
CA GLY A 82 2.79 4.83 3.51
C GLY A 82 2.82 3.38 3.05
N ASN A 83 2.53 2.44 3.96
CA ASN A 83 2.64 1.00 3.69
C ASN A 83 1.28 0.30 3.70
N VAL A 84 1.05 -0.61 2.75
CA VAL A 84 -0.14 -1.46 2.71
C VAL A 84 0.26 -2.92 2.94
N GLU A 85 -0.32 -3.55 3.96
CA GLU A 85 -0.14 -4.97 4.27
C GLU A 85 -1.46 -5.73 4.02
N MET A 86 -1.52 -6.50 2.93
CA MET A 86 -2.69 -7.32 2.65
C MET A 86 -2.63 -8.66 3.39
N ARG A 87 -3.43 -8.82 4.45
CA ARG A 87 -3.49 -10.07 5.23
C ARG A 87 -4.67 -10.92 4.80
N ARG A 88 -4.41 -11.98 4.05
CA ARG A 88 -5.44 -12.96 3.71
C ARG A 88 -5.82 -13.74 4.99
N PRO A 89 -7.11 -13.83 5.37
CA PRO A 89 -7.52 -14.81 6.35
C PRO A 89 -7.16 -16.19 5.78
N GLU A 90 -6.44 -17.01 6.55
CA GLU A 90 -5.99 -18.33 6.11
C GLU A 90 -7.16 -19.15 5.56
N HIS A 91 -7.21 -19.27 4.23
CA HIS A 91 -7.68 -20.49 3.60
C HIS A 91 -6.43 -21.17 3.05
N VAL A 92 -6.15 -22.36 3.60
CA VAL A 92 -5.21 -23.32 3.03
C VAL A 92 -5.65 -23.58 1.58
N GLY A 93 -4.96 -22.99 0.61
CA GLY A 93 -5.31 -23.11 -0.80
C GLY A 93 -4.36 -22.29 -1.67
N SER A 94 -3.54 -23.01 -2.43
CA SER A 94 -2.39 -22.60 -3.24
C SER A 94 -2.66 -21.48 -4.28
N GLU A 95 -1.54 -20.92 -4.78
CA GLU A 95 -1.35 -20.12 -6.01
C GLU A 95 -1.57 -18.59 -5.85
N GLY A 96 -0.65 -17.68 -6.19
CA GLY A 96 0.69 -17.77 -6.76
C GLY A 96 1.26 -16.34 -6.93
N ASP A 97 2.59 -16.29 -7.00
CA ASP A 97 3.43 -15.37 -7.79
C ASP A 97 3.47 -13.84 -7.53
N SER A 98 4.61 -13.40 -6.99
CA SER A 98 5.38 -12.31 -7.61
C SER A 98 6.86 -12.58 -7.33
N LYS A 99 7.46 -13.42 -8.18
CA LYS A 99 8.89 -13.34 -8.43
C LYS A 99 9.12 -12.08 -9.25
N SER A 100 9.77 -11.08 -8.68
CA SER A 100 10.40 -10.02 -9.48
C SER A 100 11.57 -10.62 -10.24
N ASN A 101 11.30 -11.13 -11.45
CA ASN A 101 12.31 -11.29 -12.49
C ASN A 101 12.21 -10.04 -13.37
N ASP A 102 13.18 -9.12 -13.26
CA ASP A 102 13.36 -8.06 -14.25
C ASP A 102 14.39 -8.55 -15.28
N GLU A 103 13.97 -8.57 -16.53
CA GLU A 103 14.69 -9.13 -17.67
C GLU A 103 15.84 -8.23 -18.16
N ALA A 104 16.71 -8.86 -18.93
CA ALA A 104 17.95 -8.33 -19.47
C ALA A 104 17.84 -7.01 -20.26
N VAL A 105 18.78 -6.10 -20.01
CA VAL A 105 19.25 -5.14 -21.02
C VAL A 105 20.61 -5.63 -21.52
N GLY A 106 20.59 -6.31 -22.66
CA GLY A 106 21.76 -6.49 -23.50
C GLY A 106 21.99 -5.21 -24.31
N GLU A 107 23.15 -4.58 -24.12
CA GLU A 107 23.59 -3.45 -24.94
C GLU A 107 24.40 -3.99 -26.15
N PRO A 108 24.04 -3.66 -27.39
CA PRO A 108 25.00 -3.71 -28.49
C PRO A 108 25.25 -2.30 -29.04
N SER A 109 26.46 -1.78 -28.86
CA SER A 109 27.27 -1.08 -29.87
C SER A 109 28.33 -0.19 -29.21
N GLY A 110 29.57 -0.32 -29.67
CA GLY A 110 30.66 0.58 -29.30
C GLY A 110 32.01 0.05 -29.77
N GLU A 111 32.28 0.22 -31.06
CA GLU A 111 33.60 0.07 -31.68
C GLU A 111 34.59 1.06 -31.06
N GLU A 112 35.69 0.58 -30.48
CA GLU A 112 36.91 1.37 -30.26
C GLU A 112 38.15 0.53 -30.58
N ALA A 113 38.82 0.91 -31.67
CA ALA A 113 40.14 0.43 -32.03
C ALA A 113 41.19 0.91 -31.02
N LYS A 114 42.01 -0.02 -30.51
CA LYS A 114 43.41 0.29 -30.16
C LYS A 114 44.33 -0.79 -30.69
N ASN A 115 45.32 -0.26 -31.36
CA ASN A 115 46.37 -0.84 -32.17
C ASN A 115 47.46 -1.43 -31.26
N ASP A 116 47.81 -2.69 -31.45
CA ASP A 116 49.07 -3.28 -30.95
C ASP A 116 49.88 -3.78 -32.16
N VAL A 117 50.70 -2.86 -32.70
CA VAL A 117 51.93 -3.22 -33.39
C VAL A 117 52.94 -3.52 -32.30
N ASN A 118 53.47 -4.75 -32.28
CA ASN A 118 54.80 -5.16 -31.81
C ASN A 118 54.88 -6.69 -31.93
N SER A 119 55.61 -7.22 -32.91
CA SER A 119 57.06 -7.44 -32.97
C SER A 119 57.47 -8.76 -32.32
N ASP A 120 58.44 -9.42 -32.95
CA ASP A 120 59.11 -10.67 -32.58
C ASP A 120 58.34 -11.96 -32.89
N ASP A 121 58.94 -13.05 -33.34
CA ASP A 121 60.30 -13.37 -33.80
C ASP A 121 60.28 -14.86 -34.16
N SER A 122 61.22 -15.25 -35.01
CA SER A 122 61.81 -16.59 -35.06
C SER A 122 61.14 -17.78 -35.77
N SER A 123 61.88 -18.16 -36.84
CA SER A 123 62.25 -19.51 -37.31
C SER A 123 61.40 -20.15 -38.40
#